data_AF-A0A531LGY0-F1
#
_entry.id   AF-A0A531LGY0-F1
#
_cell.length_a   1.000
_cell.length_b   1.000
_cell.length_c   1.000
_cell.angle_alpha   90.00
_cell.angle_beta   90.00
_cell.angle_gamma   90.00
#
_symmetry.space_group_name_H-M   'P 1'
#
loop_
_entity.id
_entity.type
_entity.pdbx_description
1 polymer ?
#
loop_
_entity_poly.entity_id
_entity_poly.type
_entity_poly.pdbx_seq_one_letter_code
_entity_poly.pdbx_strand_id
1 'polypeptide(L)'
;MSSLPPLSPEQLVKPRHFELRMGLIFFTLFVPLGIHLPYFPLWLQANGFDAEQIAIILAAPMFLRVVTTPLLTALADRASDRADVYVALTAASLALSAGYFLTPTYAMVLAVSLALTVSWT
;
A
#
# COMPACT_ATOMS: atom_id res chain seq x y z
N MET A 1 -6.31 -29.41 22.57
CA MET A 1 -6.29 -28.74 21.26
C MET A 1 -7.59 -29.10 20.57
N SER A 2 -8.59 -28.21 20.50
CA SER A 2 -9.85 -28.53 19.81
C SER A 2 -9.59 -28.52 18.30
N SER A 3 -9.93 -29.60 17.61
CA SER A 3 -9.93 -29.64 16.15
C SER A 3 -10.86 -28.56 15.61
N LEU A 4 -10.37 -27.76 14.66
CA LEU A 4 -11.21 -26.80 13.94
C LEU A 4 -12.39 -27.53 13.28
N PRO A 5 -13.57 -26.91 13.18
CA PRO A 5 -14.70 -27.52 12.50
C PRO A 5 -14.35 -27.82 11.02
N PRO A 6 -14.86 -28.93 10.46
CA PRO A 6 -14.63 -29.28 9.07
C PRO A 6 -15.25 -28.23 8.15
N LEU A 7 -14.57 -27.95 7.02
CA LEU A 7 -15.08 -27.03 6.00
C LEU A 7 -16.39 -27.57 5.40
N SER A 8 -17.35 -26.69 5.18
CA SER A 8 -18.57 -27.01 4.45
C SER A 8 -18.27 -27.39 2.98
N PRO A 9 -19.11 -28.21 2.32
CA PRO A 9 -18.90 -28.59 0.92
C PRO A 9 -18.72 -27.40 -0.03
N GLU A 10 -19.39 -26.28 0.24
CA GLU A 10 -19.27 -25.03 -0.53
C GLU A 10 -17.89 -24.38 -0.38
N GLN A 11 -17.31 -24.43 0.82
CA GLN A 11 -15.96 -23.91 1.09
C GLN A 11 -14.86 -24.76 0.45
N LEU A 12 -15.14 -26.02 0.12
CA LEU A 12 -14.21 -26.89 -0.61
C LEU A 12 -14.17 -26.57 -2.11
N VAL A 13 -15.19 -25.87 -2.63
CA VAL A 13 -15.25 -25.48 -4.05
C VAL A 13 -14.45 -24.20 -4.25
N LYS A 14 -13.31 -24.32 -4.94
CA LYS A 14 -12.48 -23.18 -5.32
C LYS A 14 -13.26 -22.20 -6.21
N PRO A 15 -13.31 -20.90 -5.86
CA PRO A 15 -13.95 -19.89 -6.70
C PRO A 15 -13.34 -19.83 -8.10
N ARG A 16 -14.14 -19.46 -9.09
CA ARG A 16 -13.66 -19.26 -10.47
C ARG A 16 -12.49 -18.26 -10.50
N HIS A 17 -11.45 -18.58 -11.27
CA HIS A 17 -10.25 -17.75 -11.46
C HIS A 17 -9.51 -17.39 -10.16
N PHE A 18 -9.66 -18.16 -9.09
CA PHE A 18 -9.04 -17.88 -7.79
C PHE A 18 -7.52 -17.61 -7.89
N GLU A 19 -6.77 -18.44 -8.62
CA GLU A 19 -5.32 -18.27 -8.79
C GLU A 19 -4.97 -16.95 -9.47
N LEU A 20 -5.68 -16.60 -10.55
CA LEU A 20 -5.47 -15.34 -11.26
C LEU A 20 -5.79 -14.14 -10.35
N ARG A 21 -6.91 -14.18 -9.62
CA ARG A 21 -7.29 -13.11 -8.68
C ARG A 21 -6.23 -12.90 -7.60
N MET A 22 -5.77 -13.99 -6.99
CA MET A 22 -4.71 -13.92 -5.98
C MET A 22 -3.39 -13.45 -6.59
N GLY A 23 -3.03 -13.92 -7.78
CA GLY A 23 -1.84 -13.48 -8.51
C GLY A 23 -1.86 -11.98 -8.82
N LEU A 24 -3.02 -11.44 -9.22
CA LEU A 24 -3.19 -10.00 -9.46
C LEU A 24 -3.08 -9.18 -8.17
N ILE A 25 -3.64 -9.65 -7.06
CA ILE A 25 -3.50 -9.00 -5.73
C ILE A 25 -2.01 -8.92 -5.32
N PHE A 26 -1.26 -10.01 -5.49
CA PHE A 26 0.17 -10.00 -5.19
C PHE A 26 0.96 -9.13 -6.17
N PHE A 27 0.59 -9.12 -7.45
CA PHE A 27 1.20 -8.25 -8.45
C PHE A 27 1.05 -6.78 -8.06
N THR A 28 -0.16 -6.34 -7.68
CA THR A 28 -0.41 -4.95 -7.26
C THR A 28 0.27 -4.57 -5.95
N LEU A 29 0.64 -5.53 -5.12
CA LEU A 29 1.45 -5.30 -3.91
C LEU A 29 2.96 -5.22 -4.24
N PHE A 30 3.50 -6.21 -4.94
CA PHE A 30 4.95 -6.38 -5.07
C PHE A 30 5.57 -5.57 -6.20
N VAL A 31 4.88 -5.35 -7.32
CA VAL A 31 5.46 -4.61 -8.44
C VAL A 31 5.73 -3.15 -8.07
N PRO A 32 4.76 -2.39 -7.52
CA PRO A 32 5.04 -1.03 -7.08
C PRO A 32 6.11 -0.99 -5.98
N LEU A 33 6.13 -1.97 -5.07
CA LEU A 33 7.10 -2.02 -3.98
C LEU A 33 8.54 -2.23 -4.50
N GLY A 34 8.71 -3.16 -5.44
CA GLY A 34 9.99 -3.46 -6.07
C GLY A 34 10.54 -2.32 -6.92
N ILE A 35 9.67 -1.44 -7.43
CA ILE A 35 10.07 -0.21 -8.12
C ILE A 35 10.35 0.90 -7.11
N HIS A 36 9.45 1.13 -6.16
CA HIS A 36 9.53 2.28 -5.27
C HIS A 36 10.76 2.23 -4.34
N LEU A 37 11.02 1.09 -3.70
CA LEU A 37 12.12 0.96 -2.72
C LEU A 37 13.50 1.36 -3.26
N PRO A 38 13.98 0.82 -4.41
CA PRO A 38 15.31 1.17 -4.92
C PRO A 38 15.35 2.50 -5.68
N TYR A 39 14.28 2.87 -6.40
CA TYR A 39 14.32 4.00 -7.32
C TYR A 39 13.84 5.32 -6.72
N PHE A 40 13.00 5.31 -5.68
CA PHE A 40 12.47 6.54 -5.11
C PHE A 40 13.56 7.45 -4.51
N PRO A 41 14.53 6.96 -3.71
CA PRO A 41 15.62 7.80 -3.22
C PRO A 41 16.49 8.38 -4.34
N LEU A 42 16.72 7.59 -5.41
CA LEU A 42 17.48 8.03 -6.58
C LEU A 42 16.73 9.10 -7.37
N TRP A 43 15.42 8.97 -7.51
CA TRP A 43 14.57 9.97 -8.12
C TRP A 43 14.59 11.28 -7.33
N LEU A 44 14.54 11.24 -5.99
CA LEU A 44 14.68 12.44 -5.17
C LEU A 44 16.05 13.10 -5.41
N GLN A 45 17.14 12.34 -5.33
CA GLN A 45 18.46 12.89 -5.61
C GLN A 45 18.56 13.52 -7.01
N ALA A 46 18.01 12.86 -8.03
CA ALA A 46 18.00 13.36 -9.41
C ALA A 46 17.19 14.66 -9.58
N ASN A 47 16.20 14.91 -8.70
CA ASN A 47 15.43 16.16 -8.66
C ASN A 47 16.07 17.24 -7.79
N GLY A 48 17.28 17.01 -7.26
CA GLY A 48 18.06 18.01 -6.53
C GLY A 48 17.73 18.11 -5.04
N PHE A 49 17.00 17.13 -4.48
CA PHE A 49 16.79 17.05 -3.04
C PHE A 49 18.12 16.75 -2.32
N ASP A 50 18.38 17.46 -1.22
CA ASP A 50 19.55 17.21 -0.39
C ASP A 50 19.36 15.97 0.52
N ALA A 51 20.44 15.56 1.19
CA ALA A 51 20.43 14.36 2.02
C ALA A 51 19.47 14.44 3.22
N GLU A 52 19.27 15.63 3.80
CA GLU A 52 18.37 15.83 4.95
C GLU A 52 16.92 15.70 4.50
N GLN A 53 16.56 16.35 3.40
CA GLN A 53 15.22 16.27 2.81
C GLN A 53 14.86 14.84 2.41
N ILE A 54 15.79 14.13 1.77
CA ILE A 54 15.62 12.71 1.42
C ILE A 54 15.39 11.88 2.69
N ALA A 55 16.21 12.06 3.72
CA ALA A 55 16.09 11.32 4.97
C ALA A 55 14.70 11.53 5.61
N ILE A 56 14.20 12.77 5.63
CA ILE A 56 12.88 13.08 6.19
C ILE A 56 11.76 12.47 5.33
N ILE A 57 11.80 12.62 4.01
CA ILE A 57 10.79 12.07 3.09
C ILE A 57 10.69 10.55 3.22
N LEU A 58 11.81 9.86 3.44
CA LEU A 58 11.82 8.39 3.60
C LEU A 58 11.40 7.96 5.02
N ALA A 59 11.80 8.69 6.05
CA ALA A 59 11.55 8.30 7.44
C ALA A 59 10.15 8.69 7.95
N ALA A 60 9.64 9.88 7.61
CA ALA A 60 8.38 10.39 8.13
C ALA A 60 7.18 9.45 7.84
N PRO A 61 7.05 8.86 6.63
CA PRO A 61 6.01 7.86 6.36
C PRO A 61 6.08 6.64 7.28
N MET A 62 7.28 6.17 7.65
CA MET A 62 7.45 5.01 8.51
C MET A 62 6.89 5.24 9.91
N PHE A 63 7.05 6.44 10.47
CA PHE A 63 6.42 6.81 11.74
C PHE A 63 4.91 6.89 11.63
N LEU A 64 4.40 7.47 10.54
CA LEU A 64 2.96 7.57 10.32
C LEU A 64 2.31 6.17 10.24
N ARG A 65 2.98 5.21 9.59
CA ARG A 65 2.54 3.81 9.49
C ARG A 65 2.29 3.14 10.84
N VAL A 66 3.06 3.47 11.88
CA VAL A 66 2.89 2.89 13.22
C VAL A 66 1.47 3.13 13.74
N VAL A 67 0.87 4.26 13.39
CA VAL A 67 -0.49 4.63 13.80
C VAL A 67 -1.51 4.23 12.74
N THR A 68 -1.25 4.48 11.46
CA THR A 68 -2.25 4.26 10.40
C THR A 68 -2.50 2.80 10.10
N THR A 69 -1.46 1.95 10.15
CA THR A 69 -1.59 0.50 9.90
C THR A 69 -2.61 -0.16 10.81
N PRO A 70 -2.45 -0.15 12.15
CA PRO A 70 -3.39 -0.84 13.03
C PRO A 70 -4.82 -0.30 12.91
N LEU A 71 -4.97 1.01 12.67
CA LEU A 71 -6.29 1.63 12.49
C LEU A 71 -6.97 1.11 11.23
N LEU A 72 -6.28 1.13 10.08
CA LEU A 72 -6.84 0.67 8.82
C LEU A 72 -7.09 -0.84 8.80
N THR A 73 -6.20 -1.64 9.38
CA THR A 73 -6.42 -3.09 9.50
C THR A 73 -7.61 -3.39 10.41
N ALA A 74 -7.77 -2.65 11.51
CA ALA A 74 -8.93 -2.81 12.39
C ALA A 74 -10.24 -2.38 11.72
N LEU A 75 -10.23 -1.37 10.84
CA LEU A 75 -11.38 -1.04 10.00
C LEU A 75 -11.64 -2.14 8.96
N ALA A 76 -10.59 -2.67 8.33
CA ALA A 76 -10.70 -3.72 7.32
C ALA A 76 -11.28 -5.01 7.89
N ASP A 77 -10.93 -5.35 9.13
CA ASP A 77 -11.48 -6.51 9.84
C ASP A 77 -12.97 -6.37 10.18
N ARG A 78 -13.50 -5.15 10.22
CA ARG A 78 -14.93 -4.88 10.43
C ARG A 78 -15.73 -4.86 9.12
N ALA A 79 -15.06 -4.87 7.97
CA ALA A 79 -15.73 -4.86 6.68
C ALA A 79 -16.38 -6.21 6.40
N SER A 80 -17.52 -6.19 5.69
CA SER A 80 -18.21 -7.40 5.25
C SER A 80 -17.38 -8.24 4.30
N ASP A 81 -16.60 -7.59 3.43
CA ASP A 81 -15.60 -8.22 2.58
C ASP A 81 -14.30 -7.39 2.60
N ARG A 82 -13.18 -8.07 2.88
CA ARG A 82 -11.84 -7.47 2.91
C ARG A 82 -11.37 -7.08 1.51
N ALA A 83 -11.89 -7.74 0.48
CA ALA A 83 -11.54 -7.44 -0.91
C ALA A 83 -11.97 -6.02 -1.30
N ASP A 84 -13.12 -5.55 -0.82
CA ASP A 84 -13.60 -4.19 -1.10
C ASP A 84 -12.67 -3.13 -0.50
N VAL A 85 -12.22 -3.36 0.74
CA VAL A 85 -11.26 -2.49 1.41
C VAL A 85 -9.93 -2.47 0.66
N TYR A 86 -9.44 -3.64 0.25
CA TYR A 86 -8.21 -3.75 -0.55
C TYR A 86 -8.31 -2.98 -1.87
N VAL A 87 -9.42 -3.12 -2.60
CA VAL A 87 -9.64 -2.42 -3.88
C VAL A 87 -9.68 -0.91 -3.66
N ALA A 88 -10.38 -0.44 -2.61
CA ALA A 88 -10.45 0.97 -2.28
C ALA A 88 -9.07 1.57 -1.94
N LEU A 89 -8.28 0.87 -1.12
CA LEU A 89 -6.92 1.29 -0.75
C LEU A 89 -5.96 1.27 -1.94
N THR A 90 -6.09 0.28 -2.82
CA THR A 90 -5.30 0.19 -4.07
C THR A 90 -5.65 1.34 -5.01
N ALA A 91 -6.94 1.63 -5.20
CA ALA A 91 -7.40 2.74 -6.02
C ALA A 91 -6.97 4.11 -5.45
N ALA A 92 -7.06 4.29 -4.13
CA ALA A 92 -6.57 5.49 -3.46
C ALA A 92 -5.05 5.65 -3.64
N SER A 93 -4.29 4.57 -3.50
CA SER A 93 -2.84 4.59 -3.71
C SER A 93 -2.47 4.97 -5.14
N LEU A 94 -3.20 4.43 -6.12
CA LEU A 94 -3.02 4.79 -7.54
C LEU A 94 -3.31 6.29 -7.76
N ALA A 95 -4.45 6.79 -7.27
CA ALA A 95 -4.81 8.20 -7.40
C ALA A 95 -3.79 9.13 -6.72
N LEU A 96 -3.35 8.80 -5.50
CA LEU A 96 -2.36 9.60 -4.76
C LEU A 96 -0.99 9.59 -5.43
N SER A 97 -0.58 8.46 -6.02
CA SER A 97 0.69 8.35 -6.75
C SER A 97 0.76 9.31 -7.95
N ALA A 98 -0.39 9.71 -8.51
CA ALA A 98 -0.44 10.70 -9.58
C ALA A 98 0.12 12.06 -9.12
N GLY A 99 0.13 12.34 -7.81
CA GLY A 99 0.75 13.53 -7.23
C GLY A 99 2.25 13.67 -7.52
N TYR A 100 2.97 12.57 -7.76
CA TYR A 100 4.40 12.61 -8.12
C TYR A 100 4.65 13.14 -9.55
N PHE A 101 3.63 13.30 -10.39
CA PHE A 101 3.76 13.96 -11.69
C PHE A 101 3.72 15.50 -11.59
N LEU A 102 3.36 16.05 -10.43
CA LEU A 102 3.43 17.49 -10.17
C LEU A 102 4.87 17.96 -10.01
N THR A 103 5.09 19.28 -10.02
CA THR A 103 6.41 19.85 -9.80
C THR A 103 6.99 19.36 -8.46
N PRO A 104 8.18 18.73 -8.45
CA PRO A 104 8.72 18.04 -7.29
C PRO A 104 9.36 19.04 -6.31
N THR A 105 8.51 19.77 -5.60
CA THR A 105 8.92 20.58 -4.45
C THR A 105 8.93 19.73 -3.19
N TYR A 106 9.76 20.10 -2.20
CA TYR A 106 9.87 19.37 -0.94
C TYR A 106 8.52 19.17 -0.24
N ALA A 107 7.73 20.24 -0.11
CA ALA A 107 6.41 20.16 0.51
C ALA A 107 5.46 19.24 -0.25
N MET A 108 5.44 19.31 -1.60
CA MET A 108 4.57 18.47 -2.42
C MET A 108 4.95 16.99 -2.31
N VAL A 109 6.23 16.67 -2.48
CA VAL A 109 6.71 15.29 -2.41
C VAL A 109 6.46 14.71 -1.02
N LEU A 110 6.78 15.43 0.04
CA LEU A 110 6.52 14.99 1.41
C LEU A 110 5.01 14.78 1.65
N ALA A 111 4.15 15.70 1.23
CA ALA A 111 2.70 15.57 1.39
C ALA A 111 2.15 14.35 0.63
N VAL A 112 2.60 14.12 -0.61
CA VAL A 112 2.21 12.95 -1.40
C VAL A 112 2.73 11.66 -0.75
N SER A 113 3.97 11.61 -0.28
CA SER A 113 4.54 10.45 0.41
C SER A 113 3.78 10.11 1.69
N LEU A 114 3.43 11.12 2.49
CA LEU A 114 2.64 10.94 3.70
C LEU A 114 1.22 10.48 3.40
N ALA A 115 0.55 11.06 2.39
CA ALA A 115 -0.79 10.63 2.00
C ALA A 115 -0.77 9.18 1.47
N LEU A 116 0.18 8.87 0.58
CA LEU A 116 0.32 7.56 -0.03
C LEU A 116 0.63 6.48 0.99
N THR A 117 1.40 6.78 2.04
CA THR A 117 1.70 5.79 3.08
C THR A 117 0.47 5.33 3.84
N VAL A 118 -0.58 6.15 3.91
CA VAL A 118 -1.84 5.78 4.55
C VAL A 118 -2.56 4.72 3.72
N SER A 119 -2.68 4.94 2.41
CA SER A 119 -3.41 4.01 1.54
C SER A 119 -2.61 2.76 1.18
N TRP A 120 -1.29 2.87 1.12
CA TRP A 120 -0.39 1.76 0.78
C TRP A 120 0.05 1.00 2.03
N THR A 121 -0.92 0.64 2.88
CA THR A 121 -0.69 -0.10 4.12
C THR A 121 -1.30 -1.49 4.03
#